data_AF-A0A8J5TV35-F1
#
_entry.id   AF-A0A8J5TV35-F1
#
_cell.length_a   1.000
_cell.length_b   1.000
_cell.length_c   1.000
_cell.angle_alpha   90.00
_cell.angle_beta   90.00
_cell.angle_gamma   90.00
#
_symmetry.space_group_name_H-M   'P 1'
#
loop_
_entity.id
_entity.type
_entity.pdbx_description
1 polymer ?
#
loop_
_entity_poly.entity_id
_entity_poly.type
_entity_poly.pdbx_seq_one_letter_code
_entity_poly.pdbx_strand_id
1 'polypeptide(L)'
;MDLNASAALNYTMPNMFSRLVGAFALFTALPFVQAAPSHDKQCSTSRTEHKRRLFVLTDISNEPDDQMSLVRLLTYANEIDIQGISVTTSTWMPDKIDYESVVGVLDGYKKVVNNLNANVPSHAPYPSYKYLLDRVHKGHPVYGRKSLNMSLSDGAKALAKAADKASVDDPLTVSVWGGSAILAEALQHVSRTRSEDAVDAFVEKLRVLAISDQDDTGVWIRLHYPQLFYVVSLHGFSEYTVAAWNGISGEEYRNFDHGGPDSSIVSNDWLEKNIRLGPLGSHYLNWSFIMEGDTPAFLPLVQNGLGDVNHPEWGSWGGRYTLLDHTNQSRVYADTSDYVVGANGKAFTSKFATIWRWRQDYQFDFAARMKWTVNSKYSENNHQPVAIVNGSCGTAPLKLKYKPGSSIILDASNSWDPDGDELKYDWFHYREPGGAYGRGLEGFDPSLKMKPILTPKSPNVNITRVKNDSSVVKLETTKSLNDTMHIILALRDATEKPLATYRRIILEAI
;
A
#
# COMPACT_ATOMS: atom_id res chain seq x y z
N MET A 1 -25.76 -55.63 35.38
CA MET A 1 -26.64 -56.17 36.42
C MET A 1 -27.25 -54.95 37.10
N ASP A 2 -28.30 -54.41 36.49
CA ASP A 2 -29.72 -54.70 36.80
C ASP A 2 -30.23 -53.63 37.76
N LEU A 3 -31.42 -53.05 37.70
CA LEU A 3 -32.54 -53.05 36.77
C LEU A 3 -33.47 -51.92 37.29
N ASN A 4 -34.21 -51.28 36.38
CA ASN A 4 -35.57 -50.73 36.47
C ASN A 4 -36.22 -50.44 37.84
N ALA A 5 -36.95 -49.32 37.91
CA ALA A 5 -38.43 -49.39 37.98
C ALA A 5 -39.11 -48.03 37.74
N SER A 6 -39.96 -48.03 36.73
CA SER A 6 -41.02 -47.09 36.38
C SER A 6 -42.26 -47.25 37.27
N ALA A 7 -43.04 -46.18 37.44
CA ALA A 7 -44.51 -46.30 37.56
C ALA A 7 -45.20 -45.01 37.09
N ALA A 8 -46.09 -45.17 36.12
CA ALA A 8 -47.06 -44.18 35.66
C ALA A 8 -48.46 -44.56 36.20
N LEU A 9 -49.37 -43.59 36.35
CA LEU A 9 -50.79 -43.69 35.93
C LEU A 9 -51.61 -42.43 36.23
N ASN A 10 -52.16 -41.86 35.14
CA ASN A 10 -53.44 -41.19 34.89
C ASN A 10 -54.42 -40.89 36.04
N TYR A 11 -55.14 -39.76 35.96
CA TYR A 11 -56.60 -39.72 35.66
C TYR A 11 -57.19 -38.28 35.57
N THR A 12 -57.85 -38.01 34.43
CA THR A 12 -59.12 -37.25 34.17
C THR A 12 -59.40 -35.81 34.63
N MET A 13 -59.83 -35.00 33.64
CA MET A 13 -60.54 -33.70 33.74
C MET A 13 -62.00 -33.83 34.27
N PRO A 14 -62.64 -32.72 34.69
CA PRO A 14 -63.61 -32.06 33.79
C PRO A 14 -63.68 -30.51 33.85
N ASN A 15 -64.15 -29.94 32.73
CA ASN A 15 -64.46 -28.53 32.47
C ASN A 15 -65.66 -27.99 33.27
N MET A 16 -65.66 -26.68 33.57
CA MET A 16 -66.89 -25.89 33.69
C MET A 16 -66.71 -24.46 33.17
N PHE A 17 -67.72 -24.01 32.42
CA PHE A 17 -67.84 -22.77 31.64
C PHE A 17 -67.97 -21.49 32.48
N SER A 18 -67.44 -20.37 31.96
CA SER A 18 -68.06 -19.04 32.09
C SER A 18 -67.70 -18.13 30.91
N ARG A 19 -68.60 -17.20 30.60
CA ARG A 19 -68.86 -16.52 29.32
C ARG A 19 -68.22 -15.12 29.22
N LEU A 20 -67.95 -14.73 27.96
CA LEU A 20 -67.90 -13.38 27.34
C LEU A 20 -66.89 -12.37 27.93
N VAL A 21 -66.07 -11.67 27.15
CA VAL A 21 -66.41 -10.56 26.22
C VAL A 21 -65.22 -10.35 25.27
N GLY A 22 -65.52 -10.02 24.01
CA GLY A 22 -64.54 -9.93 22.93
C GLY A 22 -63.69 -8.65 22.92
N ALA A 23 -62.49 -8.81 22.36
CA ALA A 23 -61.78 -7.78 21.62
C ALA A 23 -61.04 -8.47 20.47
N PHE A 24 -61.44 -8.18 19.24
CA PHE A 24 -60.74 -8.61 18.03
C PHE A 24 -59.43 -7.81 17.94
N ALA A 25 -58.31 -8.44 18.29
CA ALA A 25 -56.99 -7.95 17.89
C ALA A 25 -56.57 -8.73 16.63
N LEU A 26 -56.50 -8.05 15.49
CA LEU A 26 -55.81 -8.58 14.30
C LEU A 26 -54.33 -8.77 14.69
N PHE A 27 -53.93 -10.02 14.93
CA PHE A 27 -52.52 -10.40 14.88
C PHE A 27 -52.13 -10.47 13.40
N THR A 28 -51.52 -9.40 12.90
CA THR A 28 -50.70 -9.48 11.69
C THR A 28 -49.51 -10.38 12.02
N ALA A 29 -49.49 -11.57 11.43
CA ALA A 29 -48.31 -12.43 11.44
C ALA A 29 -47.20 -11.70 10.67
N LEU A 30 -46.32 -11.01 11.41
CA LEU A 30 -45.05 -10.55 10.89
C LEU A 30 -44.23 -11.80 10.55
N PRO A 31 -43.79 -11.98 9.29
CA PRO A 31 -42.85 -13.05 9.00
C PRO A 31 -41.60 -12.78 9.81
N PHE A 32 -41.20 -13.75 10.64
CA PHE A 32 -39.85 -13.83 11.14
C PHE A 32 -38.93 -13.92 9.93
N VAL A 33 -38.40 -12.78 9.50
CA VAL A 33 -37.22 -12.76 8.64
C VAL A 33 -36.10 -13.28 9.53
N GLN A 34 -35.84 -14.59 9.44
CA GLN A 34 -34.52 -15.11 9.80
C GLN A 34 -33.52 -14.33 8.95
N ALA A 35 -32.81 -13.40 9.57
CA ALA A 35 -31.60 -12.87 8.98
C ALA A 35 -30.74 -14.08 8.62
N ALA A 36 -30.52 -14.28 7.32
CA ALA A 36 -29.55 -15.26 6.87
C ALA A 36 -28.24 -14.97 7.63
N PRO A 37 -27.52 -16.00 8.11
CA PRO A 37 -26.17 -15.77 8.59
C PRO A 37 -25.43 -15.05 7.46
N SER A 38 -24.90 -13.86 7.72
CA SER A 38 -23.95 -13.24 6.81
C SER A 38 -22.79 -14.22 6.73
N HIS A 39 -22.77 -15.05 5.70
CA HIS A 39 -21.58 -15.76 5.32
C HIS A 39 -20.61 -14.66 4.90
N ASP A 40 -19.85 -14.11 5.86
CA ASP A 40 -18.70 -13.30 5.56
C ASP A 40 -17.84 -14.16 4.64
N LYS A 41 -17.86 -13.82 3.35
CA LYS A 41 -17.07 -14.53 2.34
C LYS A 41 -15.64 -14.53 2.84
N GLN A 42 -14.98 -15.69 2.71
CA GLN A 42 -13.63 -15.90 3.23
C GLN A 42 -12.72 -14.70 2.90
N CYS A 43 -12.09 -14.14 3.94
CA CYS A 43 -11.09 -13.08 3.83
C CYS A 43 -11.61 -11.70 3.37
N SER A 44 -12.88 -11.40 3.64
CA SER A 44 -13.48 -10.06 3.45
C SER A 44 -12.74 -8.93 4.19
N THR A 45 -12.01 -9.25 5.27
CA THR A 45 -11.23 -8.29 6.09
C THR A 45 -9.76 -8.17 5.71
N SER A 46 -9.30 -8.99 4.77
CA SER A 46 -7.86 -9.23 4.55
C SER A 46 -7.02 -7.98 4.23
N ARG A 47 -7.62 -6.95 3.63
CA ARG A 47 -6.95 -5.68 3.29
C ARG A 47 -6.90 -4.68 4.45
N THR A 48 -7.72 -4.87 5.48
CA THR A 48 -7.97 -3.90 6.55
C THR A 48 -7.70 -4.43 7.96
N GLU A 49 -7.24 -5.69 8.07
CA GLU A 49 -6.87 -6.33 9.33
C GLU A 49 -5.78 -5.58 10.09
N HIS A 50 -4.82 -5.00 9.38
CA HIS A 50 -3.71 -4.28 9.98
C HIS A 50 -3.37 -3.03 9.18
N LYS A 51 -3.62 -1.87 9.78
CA LYS A 51 -3.30 -0.56 9.18
C LYS A 51 -1.87 -0.18 9.53
N ARG A 52 -1.03 -0.02 8.51
CA ARG A 52 0.37 0.39 8.69
C ARG A 52 0.44 1.85 9.15
N ARG A 53 1.33 2.15 10.11
CA ARG A 53 1.49 3.48 10.70
C ARG A 53 2.24 4.41 9.75
N LEU A 54 1.70 5.60 9.50
CA LEU A 54 2.30 6.60 8.60
C LEU A 54 2.45 7.96 9.31
N PHE A 55 3.61 8.59 9.16
CA PHE A 55 3.83 9.99 9.49
C PHE A 55 4.37 10.71 8.26
N VAL A 56 3.67 11.74 7.78
CA VAL A 56 4.05 12.48 6.57
C VAL A 56 4.80 13.76 6.93
N LEU A 57 5.91 14.03 6.24
CA LEU A 57 6.65 15.28 6.25
C LEU A 57 6.53 15.92 4.86
N THR A 58 5.85 17.06 4.74
CA THR A 58 5.50 17.67 3.46
C THR A 58 5.81 19.16 3.44
N ASP A 59 6.36 19.64 2.34
CA ASP A 59 6.54 21.07 2.03
C ASP A 59 5.41 21.56 1.08
N ILE A 60 4.21 21.04 1.31
CA ILE A 60 2.98 21.40 0.59
C ILE A 60 2.88 22.89 0.25
N SER A 61 2.36 23.17 -0.94
CA SER A 61 2.31 24.49 -1.61
C SER A 61 3.63 24.94 -2.24
N ASN A 62 4.73 24.19 -2.13
CA ASN A 62 5.88 24.38 -3.01
C ASN A 62 5.51 24.10 -4.48
N GLU A 63 4.99 22.90 -4.72
CA GLU A 63 4.46 22.43 -5.99
C GLU A 63 3.04 21.85 -5.80
N PRO A 64 2.23 21.73 -6.87
CA PRO A 64 0.88 21.18 -6.74
C PRO A 64 0.84 19.71 -6.32
N ASP A 65 1.95 18.97 -6.43
CA ASP A 65 2.03 17.52 -6.25
C ASP A 65 1.94 17.03 -4.81
N ASP A 66 2.47 17.74 -3.81
CA ASP A 66 2.19 17.42 -2.40
C ASP A 66 0.68 17.45 -2.13
N GLN A 67 -0.03 18.46 -2.66
CA GLN A 67 -1.47 18.59 -2.46
C GLN A 67 -2.25 17.49 -3.18
N MET A 68 -1.83 17.12 -4.41
CA MET A 68 -2.39 15.99 -5.14
C MET A 68 -2.15 14.66 -4.39
N SER A 69 -0.93 14.45 -3.87
CA SER A 69 -0.53 13.26 -3.11
C SER A 69 -1.31 13.15 -1.80
N LEU A 70 -1.58 14.28 -1.12
CA LEU A 70 -2.44 14.31 0.06
C LEU A 70 -3.88 13.93 -0.27
N VAL A 71 -4.45 14.44 -1.36
CA VAL A 71 -5.79 14.02 -1.82
C VAL A 71 -5.83 12.51 -2.02
N ARG A 72 -4.83 11.93 -2.73
CA ARG A 72 -4.76 10.48 -2.92
C ARG A 72 -4.64 9.74 -1.60
N LEU A 73 -3.71 10.12 -0.73
CA LEU A 73 -3.49 9.48 0.58
C LEU A 73 -4.80 9.38 1.39
N LEU A 74 -5.60 10.44 1.41
CA LEU A 74 -6.86 10.47 2.16
C LEU A 74 -7.88 9.45 1.65
N THR A 75 -7.82 9.08 0.37
CA THR A 75 -8.66 8.01 -0.18
C THR A 75 -8.23 6.60 0.24
N TYR A 76 -7.01 6.44 0.77
CA TYR A 76 -6.49 5.19 1.34
C TYR A 76 -6.48 5.18 2.89
N ALA A 77 -7.00 6.22 3.54
CA ALA A 77 -6.95 6.35 5.00
C ALA A 77 -7.78 5.27 5.76
N ASN A 78 -8.62 4.50 5.07
CA ASN A 78 -9.23 3.30 5.62
C ASN A 78 -8.23 2.13 5.80
N GLU A 79 -7.13 2.11 5.04
CA GLU A 79 -6.08 1.07 5.04
C GLU A 79 -4.78 1.51 5.73
N ILE A 80 -4.60 2.82 5.95
CA ILE A 80 -3.37 3.40 6.51
C ILE A 80 -3.69 4.16 7.81
N ASP A 81 -2.92 3.90 8.86
CA ASP A 81 -3.07 4.61 10.15
C ASP A 81 -2.19 5.87 10.16
N ILE A 82 -2.76 6.98 9.71
CA ILE A 82 -2.09 8.29 9.68
C ILE A 82 -1.88 8.78 11.13
N GLN A 83 -0.63 8.70 11.59
CA GLN A 83 -0.19 9.15 12.91
C GLN A 83 0.11 10.65 12.96
N GLY A 84 0.44 11.26 11.82
CA GLY A 84 0.75 12.68 11.72
C GLY A 84 0.93 13.13 10.27
N ILE A 85 0.57 14.38 10.02
CA ILE A 85 0.90 15.12 8.79
C ILE A 85 1.57 16.41 9.26
N SER A 86 2.87 16.56 9.02
CA SER A 86 3.59 17.74 9.48
C SER A 86 4.14 18.53 8.31
N VAL A 87 3.85 19.83 8.33
CA VAL A 87 4.41 20.76 7.35
C VAL A 87 5.85 21.12 7.70
N THR A 88 6.73 21.07 6.72
CA THR A 88 8.18 21.28 6.83
C THR A 88 8.68 22.14 5.67
N THR A 89 9.95 22.50 5.69
CA THR A 89 10.64 23.18 4.59
C THR A 89 11.35 22.18 3.67
N SER A 90 11.79 22.64 2.51
CA SER A 90 12.71 21.93 1.60
C SER A 90 13.67 22.92 0.96
N THR A 91 14.50 22.48 0.00
CA THR A 91 15.34 23.37 -0.81
C THR A 91 14.51 24.28 -1.72
N TRP A 92 13.26 23.90 -2.02
CA TRP A 92 12.36 24.65 -2.90
C TRP A 92 11.46 25.61 -2.12
N MET A 93 11.19 25.28 -0.85
CA MET A 93 10.53 26.17 0.10
C MET A 93 11.35 26.26 1.42
N PRO A 94 12.48 27.01 1.44
CA PRO A 94 13.49 26.92 2.50
C PRO A 94 13.17 27.66 3.81
N ASP A 95 12.17 28.53 3.82
CA ASP A 95 11.88 29.42 4.95
C ASP A 95 10.38 29.65 5.18
N LYS A 96 9.52 28.79 4.61
CA LYS A 96 8.06 28.84 4.74
C LYS A 96 7.50 27.45 4.96
N ILE A 97 6.37 27.39 5.66
CA ILE A 97 5.53 26.20 5.83
C ILE A 97 4.07 26.57 5.53
N ASP A 98 3.27 25.63 5.01
CA ASP A 98 1.87 25.90 4.65
C ASP A 98 0.87 24.93 5.29
N TYR A 99 0.61 25.17 6.57
CA TYR A 99 -0.37 24.41 7.34
C TYR A 99 -1.80 24.55 6.81
N GLU A 100 -2.14 25.73 6.28
CA GLU A 100 -3.52 26.02 5.85
C GLU A 100 -3.90 25.21 4.61
N SER A 101 -2.96 24.93 3.71
CA SER A 101 -3.20 24.03 2.58
C SER A 101 -3.59 22.62 3.02
N VAL A 102 -2.91 22.05 4.04
CA VAL A 102 -3.29 20.74 4.60
C VAL A 102 -4.71 20.79 5.16
N VAL A 103 -5.04 21.83 5.94
CA VAL A 103 -6.39 22.02 6.49
C VAL A 103 -7.44 22.16 5.39
N GLY A 104 -7.13 22.90 4.32
CA GLY A 104 -8.00 23.05 3.15
C GLY A 104 -8.35 21.72 2.51
N VAL A 105 -7.36 20.85 2.26
CA VAL A 105 -7.62 19.50 1.73
C VAL A 105 -8.48 18.67 2.70
N LEU A 106 -8.20 18.75 4.01
CA LEU A 106 -9.00 18.07 5.03
C LEU A 106 -10.44 18.59 5.08
N ASP A 107 -10.69 19.86 4.80
CA ASP A 107 -12.05 20.41 4.70
C ASP A 107 -12.81 19.85 3.49
N GLY A 108 -12.12 19.58 2.39
CA GLY A 108 -12.65 18.78 1.27
C GLY A 108 -13.01 17.36 1.71
N TYR A 109 -12.09 16.69 2.41
CA TYR A 109 -12.28 15.34 2.94
C TYR A 109 -13.48 15.22 3.90
N LYS A 110 -13.64 16.21 4.80
CA LYS A 110 -14.75 16.29 5.75
C LYS A 110 -16.12 16.16 5.07
N LYS A 111 -16.25 16.70 3.86
CA LYS A 111 -17.51 16.70 3.09
C LYS A 111 -17.80 15.35 2.42
N VAL A 112 -16.79 14.48 2.27
CA VAL A 112 -16.92 13.23 1.51
C VAL A 112 -16.75 11.96 2.36
N VAL A 113 -16.27 12.07 3.61
CA VAL A 113 -15.99 10.91 4.48
C VAL A 113 -17.19 9.98 4.68
N ASN A 114 -18.42 10.51 4.66
CA ASN A 114 -19.63 9.70 4.75
C ASN A 114 -19.86 8.85 3.48
N ASN A 115 -19.59 9.41 2.29
CA ASN A 115 -19.69 8.66 1.04
C ASN A 115 -18.59 7.59 0.97
N LEU A 116 -17.36 7.93 1.37
CA LEU A 116 -16.27 6.98 1.49
C LEU A 116 -16.62 5.82 2.43
N ASN A 117 -17.17 6.10 3.61
CA ASN A 117 -17.60 5.08 4.58
C ASN A 117 -18.75 4.19 4.08
N ALA A 118 -19.54 4.64 3.10
CA ALA A 118 -20.59 3.82 2.50
C ALA A 118 -20.05 2.77 1.50
N ASN A 119 -18.77 2.89 1.11
CA ASN A 119 -18.10 2.01 0.16
C ASN A 119 -17.06 1.08 0.83
N VAL A 120 -17.03 1.03 2.17
CA VAL A 120 -16.14 0.15 2.92
C VAL A 120 -16.90 -0.59 4.03
N PRO A 121 -16.42 -1.77 4.45
CA PRO A 121 -17.02 -2.48 5.57
C PRO A 121 -17.01 -1.64 6.86
N SER A 122 -18.04 -1.80 7.68
CA SER A 122 -18.22 -1.04 8.93
C SER A 122 -17.10 -1.23 9.96
N HIS A 123 -16.35 -2.34 9.88
CA HIS A 123 -15.19 -2.60 10.74
C HIS A 123 -13.91 -1.88 10.29
N ALA A 124 -13.88 -1.33 9.09
CA ALA A 124 -12.73 -0.64 8.51
C ALA A 124 -13.08 0.78 8.04
N PRO A 125 -13.67 1.62 8.92
CA PRO A 125 -14.06 2.96 8.52
C PRO A 125 -12.83 3.83 8.22
N TYR A 126 -13.07 4.82 7.37
CA TYR A 126 -12.21 5.97 7.20
C TYR A 126 -12.15 6.81 8.50
N PRO A 127 -10.98 7.37 8.85
CA PRO A 127 -10.83 8.20 10.04
C PRO A 127 -11.70 9.46 9.96
N SER A 128 -12.14 9.97 11.10
CA SER A 128 -12.90 11.22 11.10
C SER A 128 -12.02 12.41 10.70
N TYR A 129 -12.63 13.46 10.13
CA TYR A 129 -11.95 14.74 9.90
C TYR A 129 -11.23 15.24 11.16
N LYS A 130 -11.89 15.17 12.32
CA LYS A 130 -11.29 15.60 13.60
C LYS A 130 -10.05 14.78 13.95
N TYR A 131 -10.09 13.46 13.73
CA TYR A 131 -8.94 12.58 13.99
C TYR A 131 -7.71 13.01 13.20
N LEU A 132 -7.89 13.35 11.92
CA LEU A 132 -6.82 13.81 11.03
C LEU A 132 -6.37 15.23 11.36
N LEU A 133 -7.30 16.15 11.59
CA LEU A 133 -6.99 17.55 11.92
C LEU A 133 -6.18 17.65 13.22
N ASP A 134 -6.52 16.87 14.24
CA ASP A 134 -5.80 16.83 15.53
C ASP A 134 -4.36 16.26 15.39
N ARG A 135 -3.98 15.78 14.19
CA ARG A 135 -2.67 15.21 13.84
C ARG A 135 -1.92 16.03 12.79
N VAL A 136 -2.40 17.23 12.48
CA VAL A 136 -1.64 18.16 11.64
C VAL A 136 -0.71 18.97 12.52
N HIS A 137 0.59 18.95 12.19
CA HIS A 137 1.65 19.54 13.00
C HIS A 137 2.51 20.51 12.19
N LYS A 138 3.30 21.33 12.89
CA LYS A 138 4.20 22.33 12.29
C LYS A 138 5.65 22.03 12.67
N GLY A 139 6.52 21.98 11.66
CA GLY A 139 7.97 22.12 11.82
C GLY A 139 8.37 23.59 11.99
N HIS A 140 9.68 23.85 11.95
CA HIS A 140 10.20 25.21 11.87
C HIS A 140 10.24 25.70 10.43
N PRO A 141 9.98 27.00 10.17
CA PRO A 141 10.13 27.60 8.84
C PRO A 141 11.61 27.94 8.56
N VAL A 142 12.50 26.95 8.70
CA VAL A 142 13.94 27.10 8.40
C VAL A 142 14.48 25.86 7.71
N TYR A 143 15.33 26.08 6.71
CA TYR A 143 15.93 25.01 5.92
C TYR A 143 16.76 24.02 6.77
N GLY A 144 16.37 22.76 6.70
CA GLY A 144 17.17 21.61 7.10
C GLY A 144 17.75 21.74 8.51
N ARG A 145 19.07 21.57 8.63
CA ARG A 145 19.79 21.52 9.91
C ARG A 145 19.75 22.81 10.72
N LYS A 146 19.29 23.93 10.16
CA LYS A 146 19.06 25.15 10.97
C LYS A 146 18.06 24.87 12.11
N SER A 147 17.09 23.99 11.88
CA SER A 147 16.11 23.55 12.89
C SER A 147 16.75 22.88 14.12
N LEU A 148 17.90 22.21 13.95
CA LEU A 148 18.58 21.46 15.01
C LEU A 148 19.21 22.36 16.10
N ASN A 149 19.29 23.67 15.85
CA ASN A 149 19.74 24.67 16.82
C ASN A 149 18.56 25.39 17.51
N MET A 150 17.33 24.96 17.27
CA MET A 150 16.11 25.54 17.82
C MET A 150 15.49 24.64 18.89
N SER A 151 14.47 25.13 19.59
CA SER A 151 13.64 24.29 20.45
C SER A 151 12.86 23.28 19.62
N LEU A 152 12.65 22.07 20.14
CA LEU A 152 11.92 21.00 19.45
C LEU A 152 10.55 21.47 18.90
N SER A 153 10.35 21.32 17.59
CA SER A 153 9.09 21.67 16.91
C SER A 153 7.91 20.81 17.37
N ASP A 154 6.69 21.26 17.08
CA ASP A 154 5.47 20.47 17.34
C ASP A 154 5.46 19.18 16.53
N GLY A 155 5.85 19.26 15.25
CA GLY A 155 6.04 18.12 14.37
C GLY A 155 7.02 17.09 14.94
N ALA A 156 8.17 17.53 15.44
CA ALA A 156 9.18 16.61 15.98
C ALA A 156 8.74 15.95 17.29
N LYS A 157 8.00 16.68 18.15
CA LYS A 157 7.36 16.10 19.35
C LYS A 157 6.34 15.03 18.98
N ALA A 158 5.48 15.33 18.00
CA ALA A 158 4.46 14.41 17.52
C ALA A 158 5.07 13.16 16.90
N LEU A 159 6.11 13.31 16.07
CA LEU A 159 6.83 12.19 15.47
C LEU A 159 7.48 11.31 16.53
N ALA A 160 8.22 11.90 17.49
CA ALA A 160 8.82 11.13 18.58
C ALA A 160 7.78 10.36 19.38
N LYS A 161 6.64 10.99 19.70
CA LYS A 161 5.52 10.33 20.40
C LYS A 161 4.85 9.22 19.59
N ALA A 162 4.72 9.40 18.28
CA ALA A 162 4.18 8.38 17.38
C ALA A 162 5.14 7.17 17.29
N ALA A 163 6.43 7.45 17.16
CA ALA A 163 7.47 6.44 17.14
C ALA A 163 7.56 5.69 18.47
N ASP A 164 7.36 6.36 19.62
CA ASP A 164 7.31 5.73 20.94
C ASP A 164 6.22 4.66 21.06
N LYS A 165 5.13 4.77 20.29
CA LYS A 165 4.05 3.78 20.24
C LYS A 165 4.24 2.67 19.21
N ALA A 166 5.21 2.80 18.31
CA ALA A 166 5.52 1.80 17.30
C ALA A 166 6.35 0.65 17.91
N SER A 167 6.41 -0.47 17.17
CA SER A 167 7.24 -1.63 17.50
C SER A 167 8.00 -2.10 16.24
N VAL A 168 8.86 -3.12 16.38
CA VAL A 168 9.53 -3.73 15.22
C VAL A 168 8.54 -4.43 14.30
N ASP A 169 7.47 -5.01 14.86
CA ASP A 169 6.41 -5.71 14.12
C ASP A 169 5.36 -4.76 13.52
N ASP A 170 5.17 -3.58 14.12
CA ASP A 170 4.31 -2.48 13.66
C ASP A 170 5.10 -1.17 13.63
N PRO A 171 6.07 -1.02 12.70
CA PRO A 171 6.96 0.12 12.65
C PRO A 171 6.23 1.40 12.21
N LEU A 172 6.77 2.55 12.59
CA LEU A 172 6.32 3.83 12.06
C LEU A 172 7.05 4.12 10.75
N THR A 173 6.29 4.23 9.66
CA THR A 173 6.81 4.73 8.39
C THR A 173 6.77 6.25 8.38
N VAL A 174 7.92 6.89 8.18
CA VAL A 174 8.07 8.33 7.96
C VAL A 174 8.21 8.56 6.46
N SER A 175 7.19 9.14 5.85
CA SER A 175 7.16 9.50 4.43
C SER A 175 7.63 10.94 4.28
N VAL A 176 8.70 11.17 3.52
CA VAL A 176 9.34 12.47 3.37
C VAL A 176 9.13 12.96 1.94
N TRP A 177 8.20 13.90 1.78
CA TRP A 177 7.84 14.52 0.50
C TRP A 177 8.74 15.73 0.24
N GLY A 178 8.98 16.54 1.28
CA GLY A 178 9.93 17.67 1.26
C GLY A 178 11.25 17.40 1.97
N GLY A 179 11.61 18.25 2.92
CA GLY A 179 12.81 18.09 3.76
C GLY A 179 12.59 17.21 5.00
N SER A 180 13.62 16.50 5.46
CA SER A 180 13.56 15.61 6.62
C SER A 180 13.88 16.29 7.97
N ALA A 181 13.87 17.62 8.04
CA ALA A 181 14.24 18.38 9.24
C ALA A 181 13.54 17.92 10.53
N ILE A 182 12.23 17.65 10.47
CA ILE A 182 11.44 17.19 11.60
C ILE A 182 11.89 15.81 12.12
N LEU A 183 12.26 14.90 11.22
CA LEU A 183 12.82 13.60 11.60
C LEU A 183 14.19 13.79 12.26
N ALA A 184 15.04 14.67 11.71
CA ALA A 184 16.34 14.97 12.29
C ALA A 184 16.22 15.60 13.69
N GLU A 185 15.27 16.52 13.90
CA GLU A 185 14.95 17.11 15.20
C GLU A 185 14.54 16.02 16.21
N ALA A 186 13.62 15.12 15.82
CA ALA A 186 13.13 14.06 16.69
C ALA A 186 14.26 13.08 17.09
N LEU A 187 15.07 12.66 16.12
CA LEU A 187 16.23 11.80 16.36
C LEU A 187 17.25 12.49 17.28
N GLN A 188 17.60 13.75 17.02
CA GLN A 188 18.52 14.50 17.86
C GLN A 188 17.98 14.67 19.29
N HIS A 189 16.68 14.94 19.45
CA HIS A 189 16.07 15.07 20.77
C HIS A 189 16.16 13.75 21.55
N VAL A 190 15.82 12.63 20.91
CA VAL A 190 15.93 11.29 21.51
C VAL A 190 17.37 11.02 21.93
N SER A 191 18.35 11.27 21.07
CA SER A 191 19.77 11.10 21.36
C SER A 191 20.30 11.98 22.49
N ARG A 192 19.72 13.17 22.71
CA ARG A 192 20.11 14.07 23.80
C ARG A 192 19.43 13.75 25.13
N THR A 193 18.34 12.99 25.14
CA THR A 193 17.47 12.84 26.30
C THR A 193 17.30 11.39 26.78
N ARG A 194 17.80 10.41 26.02
CA ARG A 194 17.68 8.98 26.32
C ARG A 194 19.06 8.29 26.28
N SER A 195 19.12 7.06 26.79
CA SER A 195 20.32 6.22 26.68
C SER A 195 20.54 5.73 25.25
N GLU A 196 21.77 5.30 24.93
CA GLU A 196 22.12 4.74 23.62
C GLU A 196 21.21 3.56 23.23
N ASP A 197 20.99 2.59 24.13
CA ASP A 197 20.05 1.48 23.88
C ASP A 197 18.63 1.94 23.54
N ALA A 198 18.16 3.05 24.14
CA ALA A 198 16.85 3.60 23.88
C ALA A 198 16.79 4.36 22.54
N VAL A 199 17.93 4.91 22.08
CA VAL A 199 18.08 5.49 20.74
C VAL A 199 18.06 4.37 19.70
N ASP A 200 18.80 3.29 19.91
CA ASP A 200 18.83 2.14 19.00
C ASP A 200 17.43 1.52 18.86
N ALA A 201 16.73 1.29 19.98
CA ALA A 201 15.35 0.82 19.97
C ALA A 201 14.37 1.82 19.32
N PHE A 202 14.66 3.12 19.37
CA PHE A 202 13.89 4.14 18.67
C PHE A 202 14.10 4.08 17.16
N VAL A 203 15.35 3.90 16.72
CA VAL A 203 15.74 3.79 15.31
C VAL A 203 15.22 2.49 14.68
N GLU A 204 15.26 1.37 15.39
CA GLU A 204 14.90 0.05 14.88
C GLU A 204 13.43 -0.05 14.40
N LYS A 205 12.53 0.68 15.07
CA LYS A 205 11.09 0.72 14.78
C LYS A 205 10.66 1.79 13.77
N LEU A 206 11.61 2.46 13.12
CA LEU A 206 11.33 3.44 12.07
C LEU A 206 11.62 2.88 10.68
N ARG A 207 10.83 3.30 9.69
CA ARG A 207 11.09 3.12 8.26
C ARG A 207 11.01 4.49 7.60
N VAL A 208 12.01 4.91 6.84
CA VAL A 208 11.95 6.19 6.11
C VAL A 208 11.76 5.90 4.62
N LEU A 209 10.77 6.54 4.01
CA LEU A 209 10.55 6.56 2.57
C LEU A 209 10.68 8.01 2.09
N ALA A 210 11.81 8.36 1.48
CA ALA A 210 12.13 9.73 1.10
C ALA A 210 12.13 9.93 -0.43
N ILE A 211 11.43 10.96 -0.88
CA ILE A 211 11.40 11.43 -2.26
C ILE A 211 12.66 12.23 -2.52
N SER A 212 13.73 11.50 -2.83
CA SER A 212 15.10 12.02 -2.80
C SER A 212 15.42 12.63 -1.42
N ASP A 213 16.52 13.38 -1.32
CA ASP A 213 16.71 14.32 -0.20
C ASP A 213 16.53 15.74 -0.72
N GLN A 214 15.64 16.49 -0.09
CA GLN A 214 15.38 17.88 -0.47
C GLN A 214 15.91 18.89 0.55
N ASP A 215 16.65 18.45 1.58
CA ASP A 215 17.41 19.33 2.46
C ASP A 215 18.72 18.68 2.92
N ASP A 216 19.50 19.39 3.74
CA ASP A 216 20.80 18.91 4.24
C ASP A 216 20.69 17.96 5.44
N THR A 217 19.47 17.54 5.83
CA THR A 217 19.25 16.64 6.97
C THR A 217 19.19 15.17 6.57
N GLY A 218 18.79 14.83 5.34
CA GLY A 218 18.76 13.43 4.90
C GLY A 218 20.13 12.75 4.98
N VAL A 219 21.16 13.40 4.44
CA VAL A 219 22.55 12.94 4.58
C VAL A 219 23.02 12.93 6.03
N TRP A 220 22.64 13.93 6.82
CA TRP A 220 22.99 13.99 8.24
C TRP A 220 22.39 12.81 9.01
N ILE A 221 21.12 12.48 8.78
CA ILE A 221 20.43 11.34 9.40
C ILE A 221 21.16 10.04 9.06
N ARG A 222 21.45 9.78 7.78
CA ARG A 222 22.10 8.52 7.36
C ARG A 222 23.52 8.37 7.91
N LEU A 223 24.24 9.46 8.16
CA LEU A 223 25.56 9.42 8.77
C LEU A 223 25.52 9.21 10.29
N HIS A 224 24.50 9.72 10.99
CA HIS A 224 24.41 9.63 12.46
C HIS A 224 23.62 8.41 12.94
N TYR A 225 22.69 7.90 12.13
CA TYR A 225 21.84 6.76 12.45
C TYR A 225 21.90 5.74 11.30
N PRO A 226 23.08 5.15 11.03
CA PRO A 226 23.27 4.33 9.83
C PRO A 226 22.41 3.05 9.83
N GLN A 227 21.97 2.59 11.01
CA GLN A 227 21.05 1.46 11.15
C GLN A 227 19.57 1.83 10.97
N LEU A 228 19.26 3.10 10.73
CA LEU A 228 17.91 3.51 10.34
C LEU A 228 17.60 2.96 8.95
N PHE A 229 16.52 2.19 8.85
CA PHE A 229 15.99 1.76 7.56
C PHE A 229 15.56 2.98 6.76
N TYR A 230 16.24 3.24 5.64
CA TYR A 230 16.08 4.47 4.87
C TYR A 230 16.04 4.19 3.37
N VAL A 231 14.88 4.34 2.75
CA VAL A 231 14.68 4.23 1.30
C VAL A 231 14.75 5.61 0.68
N VAL A 232 15.61 5.79 -0.33
CA VAL A 232 15.83 7.09 -0.99
C VAL A 232 16.41 6.97 -2.39
N SER A 233 15.96 7.83 -3.29
CA SER A 233 16.63 8.04 -4.58
C SER A 233 17.88 8.91 -4.39
N LEU A 234 19.07 8.28 -4.47
CA LEU A 234 20.35 8.98 -4.40
C LEU A 234 20.81 9.41 -5.80
N HIS A 235 21.10 10.70 -5.96
CA HIS A 235 21.61 11.30 -7.19
C HIS A 235 22.39 12.58 -6.86
N GLY A 236 23.03 13.21 -7.85
CA GLY A 236 23.62 14.53 -7.68
C GLY A 236 22.55 15.53 -7.20
N PHE A 237 22.90 16.47 -6.31
CA PHE A 237 21.91 17.36 -5.72
C PHE A 237 21.09 18.09 -6.82
N SER A 238 19.77 18.08 -6.69
CA SER A 238 18.80 18.58 -7.68
C SER A 238 18.75 17.87 -9.05
N GLU A 239 19.49 16.78 -9.26
CA GLU A 239 19.39 15.94 -10.47
C GLU A 239 18.20 14.96 -10.44
N TYR A 240 17.01 15.46 -10.13
CA TYR A 240 15.80 14.64 -9.96
C TYR A 240 15.41 13.84 -11.19
N THR A 241 15.86 14.21 -12.40
CA THR A 241 15.58 13.49 -13.65
C THR A 241 15.92 12.00 -13.57
N VAL A 242 16.88 11.61 -12.72
CA VAL A 242 17.26 10.21 -12.54
C VAL A 242 16.68 9.57 -11.28
N ALA A 243 15.69 10.15 -10.61
CA ALA A 243 15.12 9.56 -9.41
C ALA A 243 13.98 8.59 -9.75
N ALA A 244 13.94 7.42 -9.10
CA ALA A 244 12.96 6.37 -9.40
C ALA A 244 11.49 6.85 -9.34
N TRP A 245 11.17 7.74 -8.40
CA TRP A 245 9.81 8.28 -8.19
C TRP A 245 9.21 8.93 -9.43
N ASN A 246 10.03 9.41 -10.39
CA ASN A 246 9.51 9.91 -11.67
C ASN A 246 8.71 8.86 -12.44
N GLY A 247 8.85 7.56 -12.16
CA GLY A 247 8.01 6.52 -12.74
C GLY A 247 6.50 6.72 -12.49
N ILE A 248 6.10 7.56 -11.55
CA ILE A 248 4.68 7.89 -11.35
C ILE A 248 4.03 8.48 -12.61
N SER A 249 4.70 9.42 -13.31
CA SER A 249 4.18 10.12 -14.51
C SER A 249 5.21 10.94 -15.32
N GLY A 250 6.51 10.73 -15.10
CA GLY A 250 7.56 11.66 -15.55
C GLY A 250 8.10 11.42 -16.96
N GLU A 251 7.70 10.35 -17.65
CA GLU A 251 8.29 9.88 -18.90
C GLU A 251 8.31 10.93 -20.01
N GLU A 252 7.22 11.71 -20.15
CA GLU A 252 7.10 12.73 -21.19
C GLU A 252 7.97 13.95 -20.87
N TYR A 253 7.91 14.45 -19.64
CA TYR A 253 8.64 15.66 -19.22
C TYR A 253 10.15 15.42 -19.04
N ARG A 254 10.54 14.28 -18.46
CA ARG A 254 11.93 13.91 -18.13
C ARG A 254 12.62 13.06 -19.19
N ASN A 255 11.92 12.70 -20.26
CA ASN A 255 12.44 12.02 -21.44
C ASN A 255 13.06 10.63 -21.16
N PHE A 256 12.29 9.74 -20.53
CA PHE A 256 12.65 8.34 -20.31
C PHE A 256 11.50 7.41 -20.70
N ASP A 257 11.77 6.13 -20.98
CA ASP A 257 10.78 5.06 -21.21
C ASP A 257 9.51 5.41 -22.04
N HIS A 258 9.63 6.26 -23.06
CA HIS A 258 8.48 6.71 -23.86
C HIS A 258 7.66 5.55 -24.45
N GLY A 259 6.34 5.58 -24.19
CA GLY A 259 5.40 4.52 -24.57
C GLY A 259 5.55 3.23 -23.77
N GLY A 260 6.38 3.23 -22.72
CA GLY A 260 6.47 2.17 -21.73
C GLY A 260 5.17 2.07 -20.93
N PRO A 261 4.87 3.07 -20.09
CA PRO A 261 3.56 3.21 -19.47
C PRO A 261 2.56 3.93 -20.39
N ASP A 262 1.27 3.88 -20.02
CA ASP A 262 0.23 4.71 -20.62
C ASP A 262 0.24 6.11 -19.97
N SER A 263 0.63 7.12 -20.73
CA SER A 263 0.65 8.52 -20.27
C SER A 263 -0.74 9.18 -20.30
N SER A 264 -1.70 8.60 -21.03
CA SER A 264 -3.03 9.22 -21.18
C SER A 264 -3.80 9.27 -19.86
N ILE A 265 -3.57 8.29 -18.98
CA ILE A 265 -4.22 8.15 -17.66
C ILE A 265 -3.58 8.97 -16.53
N VAL A 266 -2.60 9.82 -16.87
CA VAL A 266 -2.01 10.82 -15.96
C VAL A 266 -2.12 12.24 -16.51
N SER A 267 -2.73 12.41 -17.70
CA SER A 267 -2.98 13.72 -18.30
C SER A 267 -3.98 14.55 -17.48
N ASN A 268 -3.85 15.88 -17.51
CA ASN A 268 -4.80 16.78 -16.85
C ASN A 268 -6.25 16.55 -17.32
N ASP A 269 -6.47 16.21 -18.60
CA ASP A 269 -7.79 15.89 -19.16
C ASP A 269 -8.40 14.61 -18.57
N TRP A 270 -7.58 13.58 -18.37
CA TRP A 270 -8.03 12.35 -17.72
C TRP A 270 -8.30 12.59 -16.24
N LEU A 271 -7.41 13.33 -15.56
CA LEU A 271 -7.56 13.68 -14.15
C LEU A 271 -8.82 14.52 -13.91
N GLU A 272 -9.16 15.43 -14.82
CA GLU A 272 -10.41 16.21 -14.75
C GLU A 272 -11.64 15.30 -14.69
N LYS A 273 -11.67 14.28 -15.55
CA LYS A 273 -12.82 13.38 -15.70
C LYS A 273 -12.91 12.31 -14.60
N ASN A 274 -11.78 11.94 -14.00
CA ASN A 274 -11.71 10.74 -13.15
C ASN A 274 -11.30 11.03 -11.71
N ILE A 275 -10.55 12.10 -11.46
CA ILE A 275 -9.96 12.40 -10.16
C ILE A 275 -10.53 13.69 -9.56
N ARG A 276 -10.69 14.76 -10.34
CA ARG A 276 -11.19 16.07 -9.85
C ARG A 276 -12.70 16.09 -9.63
N LEU A 277 -13.19 15.10 -8.90
CA LEU A 277 -14.59 14.86 -8.61
C LEU A 277 -14.97 15.42 -7.24
N GLY A 278 -16.00 16.27 -7.20
CA GLY A 278 -16.63 16.72 -5.97
C GLY A 278 -15.71 17.52 -5.03
N PRO A 279 -16.08 17.65 -3.74
CA PRO A 279 -15.41 18.55 -2.81
C PRO A 279 -13.97 18.18 -2.46
N LEU A 280 -13.60 16.89 -2.46
CA LEU A 280 -12.20 16.49 -2.25
C LEU A 280 -11.40 16.66 -3.55
N GLY A 281 -11.97 16.26 -4.69
CA GLY A 281 -11.33 16.39 -6.00
C GLY A 281 -11.06 17.83 -6.42
N SER A 282 -11.81 18.83 -5.91
CA SER A 282 -11.51 20.25 -6.16
C SER A 282 -10.19 20.72 -5.55
N HIS A 283 -9.61 19.96 -4.62
CA HIS A 283 -8.27 20.19 -4.10
C HIS A 283 -7.17 19.46 -4.90
N TYR A 284 -7.54 18.63 -5.88
CA TYR A 284 -6.57 17.98 -6.75
C TYR A 284 -6.21 18.92 -7.91
N LEU A 285 -5.04 19.55 -7.84
CA LEU A 285 -4.67 20.66 -8.73
C LEU A 285 -4.29 20.19 -10.15
N ASN A 286 -4.10 21.16 -11.06
CA ASN A 286 -3.44 20.92 -12.33
C ASN A 286 -1.92 20.88 -12.13
N TRP A 287 -1.26 19.93 -12.78
CA TRP A 287 0.20 19.83 -12.77
C TRP A 287 0.81 20.44 -14.02
N SER A 288 2.03 20.98 -13.89
CA SER A 288 2.81 21.61 -14.98
C SER A 288 4.07 20.82 -15.36
N PHE A 289 4.59 19.99 -14.47
CA PHE A 289 5.78 19.16 -14.70
C PHE A 289 5.43 17.68 -14.68
N ILE A 290 5.17 17.13 -13.49
CA ILE A 290 4.73 15.76 -13.29
C ILE A 290 3.57 15.72 -12.29
N MET A 291 2.81 14.64 -12.32
CA MET A 291 1.72 14.33 -11.41
C MET A 291 2.25 13.57 -10.20
N GLU A 292 2.02 14.09 -9.00
CA GLU A 292 2.19 13.36 -7.73
C GLU A 292 3.59 12.75 -7.52
N GLY A 293 4.64 13.57 -7.61
CA GLY A 293 6.02 13.14 -7.38
C GLY A 293 6.20 12.40 -6.04
N ASP A 294 5.41 12.76 -5.03
CA ASP A 294 5.56 12.24 -3.66
C ASP A 294 4.74 11.00 -3.33
N THR A 295 3.69 10.72 -4.10
CA THR A 295 2.82 9.56 -3.88
C THR A 295 3.57 8.23 -3.76
N PRO A 296 4.64 7.95 -4.53
CA PRO A 296 5.46 6.75 -4.33
C PRO A 296 5.95 6.53 -2.89
N ALA A 297 6.10 7.57 -2.06
CA ALA A 297 6.55 7.44 -0.68
C ALA A 297 5.48 6.97 0.31
N PHE A 298 4.24 6.73 -0.12
CA PHE A 298 3.24 6.03 0.71
C PHE A 298 2.57 4.83 0.03
N LEU A 299 2.68 4.68 -1.29
CA LEU A 299 2.15 3.51 -2.00
C LEU A 299 2.63 2.14 -1.48
N PRO A 300 3.85 1.97 -0.90
CA PRO A 300 4.26 0.69 -0.30
C PRO A 300 3.41 0.29 0.92
N LEU A 301 2.65 1.21 1.52
CA LEU A 301 1.75 0.92 2.64
C LEU A 301 0.39 0.41 2.19
N VAL A 302 0.01 0.60 0.91
CA VAL A 302 -1.27 0.14 0.37
C VAL A 302 -1.33 -1.39 0.42
N GLN A 303 -2.34 -1.91 1.13
CA GLN A 303 -2.48 -3.32 1.43
C GLN A 303 -3.16 -4.06 0.27
N ASN A 304 -2.49 -4.10 -0.89
CA ASN A 304 -2.97 -4.80 -2.09
C ASN A 304 -2.32 -6.20 -2.28
N GLY A 305 -1.42 -6.62 -1.40
CA GLY A 305 -0.75 -7.93 -1.44
C GLY A 305 0.44 -8.08 -2.39
N LEU A 306 0.87 -6.98 -3.03
CA LEU A 306 2.02 -6.97 -3.95
C LEU A 306 3.37 -6.90 -3.24
N GLY A 307 3.50 -6.01 -2.26
CA GLY A 307 4.77 -5.70 -1.59
C GLY A 307 4.64 -5.65 -0.06
N ASP A 308 5.76 -5.40 0.59
CA ASP A 308 5.85 -5.17 2.05
C ASP A 308 6.80 -4.00 2.28
N VAL A 309 6.39 -3.03 3.09
CA VAL A 309 7.19 -1.84 3.43
C VAL A 309 8.52 -2.19 4.11
N ASN A 310 8.60 -3.36 4.76
CA ASN A 310 9.84 -3.88 5.36
C ASN A 310 10.76 -4.58 4.36
N HIS A 311 10.29 -4.83 3.14
CA HIS A 311 11.01 -5.50 2.07
C HIS A 311 10.95 -4.69 0.77
N PRO A 312 11.61 -3.52 0.73
CA PRO A 312 11.57 -2.62 -0.42
C PRO A 312 12.25 -3.25 -1.63
N GLU A 313 13.09 -4.26 -1.42
CA GLU A 313 13.70 -5.07 -2.49
C GLU A 313 12.69 -5.97 -3.20
N TRP A 314 11.50 -6.21 -2.65
CA TRP A 314 10.46 -7.03 -3.28
C TRP A 314 9.70 -6.31 -4.39
N GLY A 315 9.62 -4.99 -4.32
CA GLY A 315 8.82 -4.16 -5.21
C GLY A 315 7.36 -4.03 -4.76
N SER A 316 6.83 -2.83 -4.93
CA SER A 316 5.44 -2.44 -4.65
C SER A 316 4.98 -1.41 -5.68
N TRP A 317 3.76 -0.86 -5.54
CA TRP A 317 3.33 0.28 -6.33
C TRP A 317 4.21 1.54 -6.13
N GLY A 318 4.91 1.66 -5.00
CA GLY A 318 5.86 2.74 -4.74
C GLY A 318 7.28 2.48 -5.28
N GLY A 319 7.49 1.40 -6.03
CA GLY A 319 8.79 1.06 -6.60
C GLY A 319 9.48 -0.10 -5.89
N ARG A 320 10.73 -0.33 -6.30
CA ARG A 320 11.63 -1.34 -5.74
C ARG A 320 12.98 -0.69 -5.46
N TYR A 321 13.57 -1.02 -4.32
CA TYR A 321 14.83 -0.44 -3.85
C TYR A 321 15.73 -1.53 -3.27
N THR A 322 17.01 -1.51 -3.60
CA THR A 322 17.97 -2.52 -3.11
C THR A 322 18.88 -1.90 -2.06
N LEU A 323 19.24 -2.68 -1.05
CA LEU A 323 20.23 -2.28 -0.04
C LEU A 323 21.52 -1.83 -0.73
N LEU A 324 21.93 -0.59 -0.48
CA LEU A 324 23.12 0.03 -1.07
C LEU A 324 24.40 -0.60 -0.54
N ASP A 325 24.43 -0.89 0.76
CA ASP A 325 25.59 -1.40 1.47
C ASP A 325 25.35 -2.83 1.97
N HIS A 326 25.93 -3.80 1.25
CA HIS A 326 25.83 -5.21 1.60
C HIS A 326 26.66 -5.61 2.84
N THR A 327 27.51 -4.72 3.38
CA THR A 327 28.28 -4.97 4.60
C THR A 327 27.45 -4.76 5.87
N ASN A 328 26.21 -4.28 5.72
CA ASN A 328 25.27 -3.98 6.81
C ASN A 328 25.77 -2.87 7.76
N GLN A 329 26.74 -2.05 7.34
CA GLN A 329 27.14 -0.87 8.12
C GLN A 329 26.08 0.23 8.01
N SER A 330 25.35 0.29 6.89
CA SER A 330 24.18 1.14 6.71
C SER A 330 22.96 0.39 6.17
N ARG A 331 21.76 0.76 6.61
CA ARG A 331 20.47 0.22 6.15
C ARG A 331 19.78 1.14 5.14
N VAL A 332 20.58 1.66 4.21
CA VAL A 332 20.12 2.57 3.15
C VAL A 332 19.77 1.76 1.90
N TYR A 333 18.56 1.95 1.39
CA TYR A 333 18.06 1.34 0.17
C TYR A 333 17.96 2.40 -0.93
N ALA A 334 18.52 2.10 -2.09
CA ALA A 334 18.58 3.01 -3.22
C ALA A 334 17.87 2.43 -4.45
N ASP A 335 17.65 3.29 -5.44
CA ASP A 335 17.02 2.93 -6.71
C ASP A 335 17.64 1.67 -7.33
N THR A 336 16.79 0.78 -7.84
CA THR A 336 17.18 -0.39 -8.64
C THR A 336 16.30 -0.46 -9.87
N SER A 337 16.61 -1.33 -10.83
CA SER A 337 15.93 -1.38 -12.13
C SER A 337 15.12 -2.66 -12.35
N ASP A 338 13.96 -2.53 -12.96
CA ASP A 338 13.15 -3.66 -13.43
C ASP A 338 13.24 -3.83 -14.95
N TYR A 339 12.99 -5.05 -15.43
CA TYR A 339 12.85 -5.34 -16.86
C TYR A 339 11.39 -5.56 -17.21
N VAL A 340 10.83 -4.67 -18.00
CA VAL A 340 9.39 -4.63 -18.27
C VAL A 340 9.17 -4.41 -19.76
N VAL A 341 8.25 -5.17 -20.35
CA VAL A 341 7.75 -4.88 -21.71
C VAL A 341 6.61 -3.87 -21.57
N GLY A 342 6.80 -2.70 -22.16
CA GLY A 342 5.83 -1.61 -22.11
C GLY A 342 4.64 -1.79 -23.04
N ALA A 343 3.68 -0.86 -22.95
CA ALA A 343 2.47 -0.81 -23.77
C ALA A 343 2.77 -0.71 -25.27
N ASN A 344 3.88 -0.07 -25.65
CA ASN A 344 4.36 -0.01 -27.03
C ASN A 344 5.05 -1.31 -27.52
N GLY A 345 5.06 -2.37 -26.71
CA GLY A 345 5.69 -3.66 -27.01
C GLY A 345 7.22 -3.68 -26.92
N LYS A 346 7.86 -2.56 -26.54
CA LYS A 346 9.32 -2.49 -26.35
C LYS A 346 9.69 -2.90 -24.93
N ALA A 347 10.87 -3.49 -24.79
CA ALA A 347 11.44 -3.79 -23.48
C ALA A 347 12.20 -2.59 -22.92
N PHE A 348 12.01 -2.35 -21.62
CA PHE A 348 12.67 -1.30 -20.86
C PHE A 348 13.43 -1.93 -19.68
N THR A 349 14.56 -1.31 -19.34
CA THR A 349 15.34 -1.62 -18.15
C THR A 349 15.65 -0.33 -17.46
N SER A 350 14.89 -0.02 -16.43
CA SER A 350 15.01 1.27 -15.75
C SER A 350 14.51 1.20 -14.32
N LYS A 351 14.93 2.17 -13.52
CA LYS A 351 14.40 2.40 -12.18
C LYS A 351 12.97 2.92 -12.18
N PHE A 352 12.59 3.64 -13.21
CA PHE A 352 11.23 4.15 -13.39
C PHE A 352 10.23 3.00 -13.59
N ALA A 353 10.67 1.93 -14.28
CA ALA A 353 9.88 0.74 -14.53
C ALA A 353 9.49 0.00 -13.26
N THR A 354 10.20 0.21 -12.15
CA THR A 354 9.81 -0.35 -10.85
C THR A 354 8.47 0.22 -10.34
N ILE A 355 8.08 1.40 -10.84
CA ILE A 355 6.82 2.08 -10.50
C ILE A 355 5.84 2.01 -11.67
N TRP A 356 6.22 2.50 -12.85
CA TRP A 356 5.26 2.73 -13.94
C TRP A 356 4.62 1.43 -14.47
N ARG A 357 5.26 0.28 -14.25
CA ARG A 357 4.71 -1.05 -14.59
C ARG A 357 3.38 -1.33 -13.90
N TRP A 358 3.06 -0.60 -12.82
CA TRP A 358 1.83 -0.73 -12.05
C TRP A 358 0.81 0.39 -12.31
N ARG A 359 1.11 1.31 -13.24
CA ARG A 359 0.38 2.57 -13.38
C ARG A 359 -1.10 2.41 -13.58
N GLN A 360 -1.48 1.51 -14.47
CA GLN A 360 -2.89 1.27 -14.73
C GLN A 360 -3.62 0.87 -13.45
N ASP A 361 -3.05 -0.05 -12.66
CA ASP A 361 -3.68 -0.58 -11.46
C ASP A 361 -3.82 0.51 -10.38
N TYR A 362 -2.75 1.26 -10.08
CA TYR A 362 -2.84 2.31 -9.05
C TYR A 362 -3.66 3.55 -9.48
N GLN A 363 -3.71 3.87 -10.78
CA GLN A 363 -4.53 4.97 -11.29
C GLN A 363 -6.02 4.60 -11.29
N PHE A 364 -6.36 3.37 -11.66
CA PHE A 364 -7.76 2.92 -11.67
C PHE A 364 -8.29 2.70 -10.25
N ASP A 365 -7.46 2.21 -9.33
CA ASP A 365 -7.79 2.18 -7.89
C ASP A 365 -8.09 3.59 -7.37
N PHE A 366 -7.21 4.57 -7.65
CA PHE A 366 -7.46 5.96 -7.24
C PHE A 366 -8.73 6.54 -7.86
N ALA A 367 -9.00 6.29 -9.15
CA ALA A 367 -10.23 6.75 -9.80
C ALA A 367 -11.49 6.12 -9.20
N ALA A 368 -11.47 4.83 -8.86
CA ALA A 368 -12.59 4.19 -8.17
C ALA A 368 -12.83 4.82 -6.79
N ARG A 369 -11.77 5.07 -6.02
CA ARG A 369 -11.91 5.74 -4.72
C ARG A 369 -12.37 7.18 -4.83
N MET A 370 -11.97 7.91 -5.87
CA MET A 370 -12.51 9.25 -6.13
C MET A 370 -14.00 9.20 -6.49
N LYS A 371 -14.48 8.17 -7.20
CA LYS A 371 -15.93 7.95 -7.37
C LYS A 371 -16.64 7.69 -6.04
N TRP A 372 -16.03 6.92 -5.12
CA TRP A 372 -16.59 6.70 -3.78
C TRP A 372 -16.79 8.02 -3.02
N THR A 373 -15.99 9.06 -3.28
CA THR A 373 -16.15 10.38 -2.63
C THR A 373 -17.44 11.10 -3.02
N VAL A 374 -18.01 10.79 -4.19
CA VAL A 374 -19.22 11.44 -4.73
C VAL A 374 -20.43 10.53 -4.84
N ASN A 375 -20.26 9.22 -4.63
CA ASN A 375 -21.35 8.25 -4.67
C ASN A 375 -21.35 7.35 -3.42
N SER A 376 -22.38 7.46 -2.58
CA SER A 376 -22.56 6.65 -1.38
C SER A 376 -23.29 5.32 -1.62
N LYS A 377 -23.71 5.03 -2.84
CA LYS A 377 -24.36 3.76 -3.16
C LYS A 377 -23.31 2.72 -3.51
N TYR A 378 -23.03 1.81 -2.58
CA TYR A 378 -22.08 0.70 -2.75
C TYR A 378 -22.25 0.00 -4.11
N SER A 379 -23.47 -0.43 -4.47
CA SER A 379 -23.75 -1.18 -5.71
C SER A 379 -23.54 -0.41 -7.02
N GLU A 380 -23.27 0.90 -6.98
CA GLU A 380 -22.96 1.72 -8.16
C GLU A 380 -21.45 2.03 -8.28
N ASN A 381 -20.65 1.51 -7.37
CA ASN A 381 -19.19 1.66 -7.35
C ASN A 381 -18.52 0.29 -7.49
N ASN A 382 -17.31 0.30 -8.04
CA ASN A 382 -16.46 -0.89 -8.12
C ASN A 382 -15.56 -0.97 -6.87
N HIS A 383 -15.26 -2.19 -6.41
CA HIS A 383 -14.43 -2.52 -5.26
C HIS A 383 -13.41 -3.59 -5.62
N GLN A 384 -12.28 -3.59 -4.92
CA GLN A 384 -11.19 -4.47 -5.30
C GLN A 384 -11.52 -5.94 -5.02
N PRO A 385 -11.15 -6.87 -5.92
CA PRO A 385 -11.39 -8.29 -5.71
C PRO A 385 -10.56 -8.85 -4.54
N VAL A 386 -10.96 -9.99 -4.01
CA VAL A 386 -10.27 -10.69 -2.92
C VAL A 386 -9.53 -11.91 -3.47
N ALA A 387 -8.20 -11.87 -3.38
CA ALA A 387 -7.35 -12.94 -3.88
C ALA A 387 -7.04 -13.99 -2.79
N ILE A 388 -7.36 -15.24 -3.09
CA ILE A 388 -7.12 -16.40 -2.23
C ILE A 388 -6.28 -17.39 -3.02
N VAL A 389 -5.15 -17.85 -2.50
CA VAL A 389 -4.28 -18.85 -3.16
C VAL A 389 -4.01 -20.01 -2.21
N ASN A 390 -4.33 -21.23 -2.62
CA ASN A 390 -4.19 -22.45 -1.81
C ASN A 390 -4.83 -22.31 -0.41
N GLY A 391 -5.98 -21.65 -0.34
CA GLY A 391 -6.70 -21.36 0.90
C GLY A 391 -6.10 -20.23 1.77
N SER A 392 -4.94 -19.69 1.38
CA SER A 392 -4.30 -18.54 2.04
C SER A 392 -4.74 -17.22 1.42
N CYS A 393 -5.09 -16.27 2.26
CA CYS A 393 -5.45 -14.91 1.90
C CYS A 393 -4.67 -13.90 2.77
N GLY A 394 -5.01 -12.62 2.69
CA GLY A 394 -4.25 -11.57 3.37
C GLY A 394 -3.32 -10.83 2.42
N THR A 395 -2.65 -9.82 2.96
CA THR A 395 -1.65 -9.03 2.23
C THR A 395 -0.24 -9.57 2.39
N ALA A 396 0.02 -10.36 3.45
CA ALA A 396 1.29 -11.02 3.69
C ALA A 396 1.57 -12.11 2.63
N PRO A 397 2.82 -12.29 2.18
CA PRO A 397 3.15 -13.27 1.15
C PRO A 397 2.87 -14.71 1.60
N LEU A 398 2.41 -15.55 0.67
CA LEU A 398 2.33 -17.00 0.86
C LEU A 398 3.73 -17.61 0.70
N LYS A 399 4.31 -18.14 1.77
CA LYS A 399 5.61 -18.83 1.71
C LYS A 399 5.40 -20.33 1.47
N LEU A 400 6.06 -20.87 0.45
CA LEU A 400 6.05 -22.30 0.15
C LEU A 400 7.48 -22.81 -0.04
N LYS A 401 7.70 -24.08 0.26
CA LYS A 401 8.95 -24.77 0.00
C LYS A 401 8.87 -25.56 -1.30
N TYR A 402 9.96 -25.65 -2.06
CA TYR A 402 10.00 -26.42 -3.31
C TYR A 402 11.32 -27.16 -3.49
N LYS A 403 11.26 -28.32 -4.15
CA LYS A 403 12.45 -29.06 -4.56
C LYS A 403 12.80 -28.67 -6.01
N PRO A 404 14.05 -28.32 -6.34
CA PRO A 404 14.42 -28.01 -7.72
C PRO A 404 14.00 -29.12 -8.70
N GLY A 405 13.35 -28.75 -9.80
CA GLY A 405 12.79 -29.69 -10.77
C GLY A 405 11.39 -30.22 -10.43
N SER A 406 10.78 -29.84 -9.30
CA SER A 406 9.43 -30.24 -8.94
C SER A 406 8.37 -29.33 -9.56
N SER A 407 7.12 -29.82 -9.55
CA SER A 407 5.95 -29.02 -9.88
C SER A 407 5.15 -28.62 -8.64
N ILE A 408 4.54 -27.44 -8.66
CA ILE A 408 3.68 -26.91 -7.60
C ILE A 408 2.35 -26.49 -8.23
N ILE A 409 1.24 -26.79 -7.58
CA ILE A 409 -0.08 -26.26 -7.96
C ILE A 409 -0.38 -25.02 -7.13
N LEU A 410 -0.74 -23.93 -7.80
CA LEU A 410 -1.33 -22.75 -7.18
C LEU A 410 -2.77 -22.64 -7.65
N ASP A 411 -3.69 -22.66 -6.69
CA ASP A 411 -5.12 -22.63 -6.89
C ASP A 411 -5.69 -21.34 -6.31
N ALA A 412 -6.14 -20.45 -7.19
CA ALA A 412 -6.81 -19.21 -6.86
C ALA A 412 -8.33 -19.24 -7.10
N SER A 413 -8.92 -20.42 -7.33
CA SER A 413 -10.32 -20.55 -7.73
C SER A 413 -11.35 -20.20 -6.65
N ASN A 414 -10.91 -20.02 -5.40
CA ASN A 414 -11.75 -19.49 -4.32
C ASN A 414 -11.73 -17.95 -4.23
N SER A 415 -10.93 -17.27 -5.07
CA SER A 415 -10.96 -15.81 -5.15
C SER A 415 -12.33 -15.31 -5.58
N TRP A 416 -12.71 -14.12 -5.13
CA TRP A 416 -14.05 -13.59 -5.37
C TRP A 416 -14.05 -12.08 -5.49
N ASP A 417 -15.07 -11.56 -6.16
CA ASP A 417 -15.30 -10.14 -6.33
C ASP A 417 -16.49 -9.66 -5.46
N PRO A 418 -16.38 -8.53 -4.73
CA PRO A 418 -17.47 -7.99 -3.91
C PRO A 418 -18.69 -7.55 -4.70
N ASP A 419 -18.48 -7.07 -5.93
CA ASP A 419 -19.52 -6.56 -6.82
C ASP A 419 -20.11 -7.66 -7.70
N GLY A 420 -19.47 -8.84 -7.71
CA GLY A 420 -19.91 -10.02 -8.44
C GLY A 420 -19.37 -10.08 -9.87
N ASP A 421 -18.34 -9.28 -10.17
CA ASP A 421 -17.71 -9.25 -11.47
C ASP A 421 -16.90 -10.52 -11.77
N GLU A 422 -16.72 -10.82 -13.05
CA GLU A 422 -15.81 -11.88 -13.47
C GLU A 422 -14.36 -11.54 -13.13
N LEU A 423 -13.54 -12.56 -12.86
CA LEU A 423 -12.15 -12.37 -12.46
C LEU A 423 -11.17 -12.80 -13.56
N LYS A 424 -10.12 -12.00 -13.74
CA LYS A 424 -8.95 -12.27 -14.58
C LYS A 424 -7.74 -12.62 -13.72
N TYR A 425 -7.06 -13.71 -14.06
CA TYR A 425 -5.95 -14.28 -13.30
C TYR A 425 -4.65 -14.19 -14.10
N ASP A 426 -3.78 -13.25 -13.74
CA ASP A 426 -2.48 -13.07 -14.37
C ASP A 426 -1.36 -13.57 -13.46
N TRP A 427 -0.80 -14.74 -13.82
CA TRP A 427 0.32 -15.35 -13.11
C TRP A 427 1.64 -15.07 -13.80
N PHE A 428 2.62 -14.57 -13.05
CA PHE A 428 3.95 -14.33 -13.60
C PHE A 428 5.05 -14.46 -12.54
N HIS A 429 6.27 -14.71 -13.02
CA HIS A 429 7.47 -14.69 -12.19
C HIS A 429 8.00 -13.26 -12.14
N TYR A 430 7.93 -12.64 -10.96
CA TYR A 430 8.56 -11.36 -10.68
C TYR A 430 10.02 -11.63 -10.28
N ARG A 431 10.93 -11.49 -11.23
CA ARG A 431 12.28 -12.12 -11.17
C ARG A 431 13.30 -11.28 -10.43
N GLU A 432 13.15 -9.97 -10.56
CA GLU A 432 14.06 -8.95 -10.05
C GLU A 432 14.32 -8.95 -8.53
N PRO A 433 13.41 -9.42 -7.64
CA PRO A 433 13.63 -9.57 -6.21
C PRO A 433 14.09 -10.99 -5.81
N GLY A 434 14.29 -11.91 -6.77
CA GLY A 434 14.84 -13.24 -6.47
C GLY A 434 16.26 -13.17 -5.88
N GLY A 435 16.75 -14.30 -5.34
CA GLY A 435 18.05 -14.33 -4.64
C GLY A 435 19.28 -14.29 -5.56
N ALA A 436 20.37 -15.01 -5.26
CA ALA A 436 21.66 -14.84 -5.94
C ALA A 436 21.63 -15.02 -7.48
N TYR A 437 20.64 -15.75 -8.00
CA TYR A 437 20.40 -15.96 -9.44
C TYR A 437 19.33 -15.01 -10.02
N GLY A 438 18.70 -14.19 -9.18
CA GLY A 438 17.68 -13.18 -9.52
C GLY A 438 18.03 -11.73 -9.12
N ARG A 439 19.10 -11.51 -8.35
CA ARG A 439 19.62 -10.17 -8.06
C ARG A 439 20.18 -9.57 -9.34
N GLY A 440 19.40 -8.66 -9.89
CA GLY A 440 19.78 -7.90 -11.06
C GLY A 440 19.50 -8.65 -12.35
N LEU A 441 19.12 -7.87 -13.34
CA LEU A 441 18.88 -8.30 -14.72
C LEU A 441 20.11 -8.95 -15.39
N GLU A 442 21.25 -8.92 -14.71
CA GLU A 442 22.56 -9.39 -15.13
C GLU A 442 22.74 -10.91 -15.03
N GLY A 443 21.97 -11.60 -14.17
CA GLY A 443 21.89 -13.06 -14.09
C GLY A 443 23.25 -13.76 -14.02
N PHE A 444 23.83 -13.92 -12.84
CA PHE A 444 25.09 -14.65 -12.68
C PHE A 444 24.81 -16.15 -12.56
N ASP A 445 25.56 -16.97 -13.30
CA ASP A 445 25.54 -18.42 -13.06
C ASP A 445 26.40 -18.78 -11.84
N PRO A 446 26.36 -20.04 -11.33
CA PRO A 446 27.09 -20.43 -10.11
C PRO A 446 28.61 -20.27 -10.23
N SER A 447 29.15 -20.07 -11.45
CA SER A 447 30.56 -19.79 -11.71
C SER A 447 30.87 -18.29 -11.84
N LEU A 448 29.93 -17.42 -11.43
CA LEU A 448 30.00 -15.96 -11.53
C LEU A 448 30.13 -15.45 -12.98
N LYS A 449 29.72 -16.24 -13.97
CA LYS A 449 29.64 -15.77 -15.36
C LYS A 449 28.32 -15.06 -15.58
N MET A 450 28.41 -13.81 -16.04
CA MET A 450 27.25 -12.98 -16.37
C MET A 450 26.49 -13.55 -17.57
N LYS A 451 25.19 -13.78 -17.41
CA LYS A 451 24.25 -14.20 -18.45
C LYS A 451 22.95 -13.41 -18.28
N PRO A 452 22.88 -12.17 -18.79
CA PRO A 452 21.72 -11.32 -18.59
C PRO A 452 20.44 -12.00 -19.07
N ILE A 453 19.43 -12.06 -18.22
CA ILE A 453 18.15 -12.70 -18.52
C ILE A 453 17.11 -11.63 -18.87
N LEU A 454 17.36 -10.92 -19.97
CA LEU A 454 16.50 -9.87 -20.51
C LEU A 454 15.41 -10.46 -21.42
N THR A 455 14.57 -11.33 -20.86
CA THR A 455 13.45 -11.97 -21.58
C THR A 455 12.16 -11.84 -20.78
N PRO A 456 11.00 -11.66 -21.43
CA PRO A 456 9.71 -11.66 -20.74
C PRO A 456 9.33 -13.05 -20.20
N LYS A 457 9.85 -14.13 -20.79
CA LYS A 457 9.61 -15.50 -20.34
C LYS A 457 10.71 -15.94 -19.39
N SER A 458 10.35 -16.32 -18.17
CA SER A 458 11.31 -16.84 -17.21
C SER A 458 11.96 -18.14 -17.73
N PRO A 459 13.29 -18.26 -17.71
CA PRO A 459 13.97 -19.53 -17.96
C PRO A 459 13.95 -20.47 -16.74
N ASN A 460 13.62 -19.93 -15.57
CA ASN A 460 13.72 -20.63 -14.29
C ASN A 460 12.43 -21.35 -13.89
N VAL A 461 11.30 -20.88 -14.44
CA VAL A 461 9.99 -21.44 -14.12
C VAL A 461 9.07 -21.40 -15.33
N ASN A 462 8.35 -22.49 -15.56
CA ASN A 462 7.29 -22.59 -16.54
C ASN A 462 5.94 -22.57 -15.81
N ILE A 463 5.06 -21.62 -16.15
CA ILE A 463 3.71 -21.51 -15.59
C ILE A 463 2.73 -21.99 -16.65
N THR A 464 1.99 -23.05 -16.34
CA THR A 464 1.00 -23.64 -17.26
C THR A 464 -0.38 -23.61 -16.64
N ARG A 465 -1.38 -23.28 -17.46
CA ARG A 465 -2.78 -23.26 -17.03
C ARG A 465 -3.27 -24.69 -16.82
N VAL A 466 -3.86 -24.95 -15.65
CA VAL A 466 -4.55 -26.22 -15.35
C VAL A 466 -6.05 -26.07 -15.66
N LYS A 467 -6.63 -24.91 -15.35
CA LYS A 467 -7.98 -24.51 -15.77
C LYS A 467 -7.92 -23.44 -16.86
N ASN A 468 -8.94 -23.42 -17.74
CA ASN A 468 -8.99 -22.51 -18.90
C ASN A 468 -9.00 -21.02 -18.51
N ASP A 469 -9.65 -20.69 -17.40
CA ASP A 469 -9.75 -19.35 -16.81
C ASP A 469 -8.45 -18.89 -16.13
N SER A 470 -7.42 -19.76 -16.04
CA SER A 470 -6.16 -19.52 -15.32
C SER A 470 -6.30 -19.37 -13.81
N SER A 471 -7.46 -19.71 -13.23
CA SER A 471 -7.64 -19.71 -11.77
C SER A 471 -6.77 -20.76 -11.08
N VAL A 472 -6.36 -21.81 -11.79
CA VAL A 472 -5.40 -22.81 -11.30
C VAL A 472 -4.25 -22.96 -12.28
N VAL A 473 -3.01 -22.87 -11.76
CA VAL A 473 -1.78 -23.02 -12.55
C VAL A 473 -0.84 -24.07 -11.95
N LYS A 474 -0.07 -24.72 -12.81
CA LYS A 474 1.05 -25.58 -12.46
C LYS A 474 2.36 -24.84 -12.76
N LEU A 475 3.15 -24.62 -11.72
CA LEU A 475 4.52 -24.13 -11.81
C LEU A 475 5.49 -25.30 -11.92
N GLU A 476 6.38 -25.29 -12.90
CA GLU A 476 7.46 -26.27 -13.04
C GLU A 476 8.79 -25.53 -12.94
N THR A 477 9.60 -25.90 -11.96
CA THR A 477 10.91 -25.28 -11.71
C THR A 477 12.02 -26.03 -12.45
N THR A 478 13.12 -25.35 -12.80
CA THR A 478 14.29 -26.04 -13.36
C THR A 478 15.07 -26.79 -12.28
N LYS A 479 15.79 -27.85 -12.66
CA LYS A 479 16.59 -28.68 -11.72
C LYS A 479 17.77 -27.92 -11.12
N SER A 480 18.25 -26.87 -11.78
CA SER A 480 19.40 -26.07 -11.36
C SER A 480 19.03 -24.89 -10.47
N LEU A 481 17.74 -24.61 -10.29
CA LEU A 481 17.28 -23.44 -9.56
C LEU A 481 17.23 -23.73 -8.06
N ASN A 482 18.29 -23.37 -7.36
CA ASN A 482 18.37 -23.40 -5.90
C ASN A 482 18.37 -21.97 -5.34
N ASP A 483 17.22 -21.29 -5.42
CA ASP A 483 17.11 -19.89 -5.03
C ASP A 483 15.69 -19.52 -4.56
N THR A 484 15.56 -18.34 -3.96
CA THR A 484 14.25 -17.74 -3.67
C THR A 484 13.62 -17.20 -4.95
N MET A 485 12.37 -17.57 -5.22
CA MET A 485 11.56 -16.99 -6.31
C MET A 485 10.34 -16.25 -5.78
N HIS A 486 9.91 -15.25 -6.54
CA HIS A 486 8.67 -14.53 -6.28
C HIS A 486 7.70 -14.75 -7.45
N ILE A 487 6.63 -15.49 -7.20
CA ILE A 487 5.52 -15.64 -8.14
C ILE A 487 4.42 -14.68 -7.71
N ILE A 488 3.86 -13.95 -8.67
CA ILE A 488 2.77 -13.00 -8.44
C ILE A 488 1.53 -13.50 -9.16
N LEU A 489 0.42 -13.54 -8.44
CA LEU A 489 -0.92 -13.44 -9.02
C LEU A 489 -1.32 -11.97 -9.00
N ALA A 490 -1.61 -11.39 -10.16
CA ALA A 490 -2.41 -10.18 -10.26
C ALA A 490 -3.85 -10.61 -10.59
N LEU A 491 -4.74 -10.45 -9.63
CA LEU A 491 -6.17 -10.71 -9.77
C LEU A 491 -6.88 -9.40 -10.08
N ARG A 492 -7.64 -9.36 -11.17
CA ARG A 492 -8.40 -8.19 -11.57
C ARG A 492 -9.86 -8.53 -11.79
N ASP A 493 -10.75 -7.62 -11.46
CA ASP A 493 -12.12 -7.69 -11.96
C ASP A 493 -12.15 -7.49 -13.50
N ALA A 494 -13.26 -7.84 -14.14
CA ALA A 494 -13.44 -7.75 -15.58
C ALA A 494 -14.22 -6.49 -16.01
N THR A 495 -13.96 -5.34 -15.38
CA THR A 495 -14.58 -4.06 -15.74
C THR A 495 -13.78 -3.26 -16.77
N GLU A 496 -14.30 -2.10 -17.20
CA GLU A 496 -13.60 -1.15 -18.08
C GLU A 496 -12.34 -0.54 -17.41
N LYS A 497 -12.42 -0.31 -16.10
CA LYS A 497 -11.31 0.21 -15.28
C LYS A 497 -11.03 -0.79 -14.16
N PRO A 498 -10.36 -1.90 -14.50
CA PRO A 498 -10.23 -3.01 -13.59
C PRO A 498 -9.45 -2.64 -12.34
N LEU A 499 -9.95 -3.10 -11.19
CA LEU A 499 -9.27 -3.01 -9.92
C LEU A 499 -8.44 -4.26 -9.67
N ALA A 500 -7.26 -4.07 -9.10
CA ALA A 500 -6.29 -5.13 -8.90
C ALA A 500 -6.04 -5.43 -7.42
N THR A 501 -6.02 -6.71 -7.08
CA THR A 501 -5.45 -7.26 -5.86
C THR A 501 -4.41 -8.29 -6.23
N TYR A 502 -3.31 -8.37 -5.48
CA TYR A 502 -2.21 -9.27 -5.74
C TYR A 502 -2.07 -10.33 -4.64
N ARG A 503 -1.46 -11.45 -5.00
CA ARG A 503 -0.85 -12.37 -4.05
C ARG A 503 0.58 -12.61 -4.47
N ARG A 504 1.52 -12.31 -3.56
CA ARG A 504 2.90 -12.74 -3.68
C ARG A 504 3.08 -14.11 -3.06
N ILE A 505 3.67 -15.03 -3.83
CA ILE A 505 4.07 -16.35 -3.38
C ILE A 505 5.61 -16.38 -3.38
N ILE A 506 6.20 -16.63 -2.23
CA ILE A 506 7.65 -16.77 -2.06
C ILE A 506 7.97 -18.26 -2.02
N LEU A 507 8.73 -18.72 -3.00
CA LEU A 507 9.18 -20.11 -3.10
C LEU A 507 10.61 -20.22 -2.59
N GLU A 508 10.82 -21.01 -1.54
CA GLU A 508 12.13 -21.27 -0.93
C GLU A 508 12.59 -22.70 -1.28
N ALA A 509 13.80 -22.85 -1.80
CA ALA A 509 14.37 -24.15 -2.14
C ALA A 509 14.68 -24.98 -0.88
N ILE A 510 14.48 -26.30 -0.95
CA ILE A 510 14.83 -27.28 0.12
C ILE A 510 15.95 -28.24 -0.26
#